data_AF-A0A2S8ZSN2-F1
#
_entry.id   AF-A0A2S8ZSN2-F1
#
_cell.length_a   1.000
_cell.length_b   1.000
_cell.length_c   1.000
_cell.angle_alpha   90.00
_cell.angle_beta   90.00
_cell.angle_gamma   90.00
#
_symmetry.space_group_name_H-M   'P 1'
#
loop_
_entity.id
_entity.type
_entity.pdbx_description
1 polymer ?
#
loop_
_entity_poly.entity_id
_entity_poly.type
_entity_poly.pdbx_seq_one_letter_code
_entity_poly.pdbx_strand_id
1 'polypeptide(L)'
;MVLPEDSSQQVVVVPEWFGGGMMLSWLPLSIGVRRRLKAWNQIWEEVLDPVTEIRWPDPDVGRQWIAEGAALVRDIQDELGPSYRVRGEFEAYDPDAQTDVGS
;
A
#
# COMPACT_ATOMS: atom_id res chain seq x y z
N MET A 1 15.01 -29.87 18.52
CA MET A 1 14.17 -29.81 17.31
C MET A 1 13.64 -28.39 17.24
N VAL A 2 14.29 -27.53 16.44
CA VAL A 2 13.88 -26.13 16.31
C VAL A 2 12.86 -26.13 15.17
N LEU A 3 11.59 -25.90 15.48
CA LEU A 3 10.59 -25.59 14.46
C LEU A 3 11.06 -24.29 13.78
N PRO A 4 11.16 -24.20 12.45
CA PRO A 4 11.44 -22.93 11.82
C PRO A 4 10.30 -21.97 12.20
N GLU A 5 10.67 -20.93 12.94
CA GLU A 5 9.78 -19.87 13.39
C GLU A 5 9.26 -19.13 12.15
N ASP A 6 7.95 -19.17 11.95
CA ASP A 6 7.19 -18.27 11.06
C ASP A 6 7.73 -18.13 9.61
N SER A 7 7.62 -19.20 8.82
CA SER A 7 7.91 -19.21 7.37
C SER A 7 6.87 -18.45 6.53
N SER A 8 6.24 -17.41 7.08
CA SER A 8 5.20 -16.64 6.40
C SER A 8 5.84 -15.80 5.30
N GLN A 9 5.39 -15.95 4.05
CA GLN A 9 5.89 -15.11 2.97
C GLN A 9 5.42 -13.66 3.19
N GLN A 10 6.36 -12.72 3.24
CA GLN A 10 6.01 -11.31 3.44
C GLN A 10 5.56 -10.69 2.13
N VAL A 11 4.42 -10.00 2.19
CA VAL A 11 3.86 -9.23 1.09
C VAL A 11 3.73 -7.78 1.56
N VAL A 12 4.36 -6.87 0.83
CA VAL A 12 4.32 -5.44 1.16
C VAL A 12 3.50 -4.72 0.10
N VAL A 13 2.49 -3.99 0.54
CA VAL A 13 1.69 -3.08 -0.26
C VAL A 13 2.36 -1.71 -0.19
N VAL A 14 2.93 -1.28 -1.32
CA VAL A 14 3.56 0.04 -1.48
C VAL A 14 3.04 0.69 -2.75
N PRO A 15 2.96 2.04 -2.79
CA PRO A 15 2.79 2.72 -4.05
C PRO A 15 4.00 2.45 -4.95
N GLU A 16 3.74 2.17 -6.21
CA GLU A 16 4.75 2.01 -7.23
C GLU A 16 4.87 3.25 -8.10
N TRP A 17 6.12 3.53 -8.43
CA TRP A 17 6.52 4.62 -9.30
C TRP A 17 6.74 4.14 -10.74
N PHE A 18 6.38 4.98 -11.71
CA PHE A 18 6.70 4.79 -13.13
C PHE A 18 6.32 3.41 -13.68
N GLY A 19 5.14 2.89 -13.30
CA GLY A 19 4.67 1.62 -13.86
C GLY A 19 5.58 0.42 -13.56
N GLY A 20 6.37 0.47 -12.47
CA GLY A 20 6.90 -0.73 -11.83
C GLY A 20 5.74 -1.71 -11.68
N GLY A 21 5.81 -2.82 -12.40
CA GLY A 21 4.62 -3.60 -12.68
C GLY A 21 4.08 -4.21 -11.41
N MET A 22 2.92 -3.70 -10.93
CA MET A 22 2.10 -4.19 -9.82
C MET A 22 2.83 -5.30 -9.06
N MET A 23 3.63 -4.96 -8.04
CA MET A 23 4.51 -5.88 -7.30
C MET A 23 3.79 -7.16 -6.76
N LEU A 24 2.46 -7.16 -6.84
CA LEU A 24 1.52 -8.19 -6.43
C LEU A 24 0.86 -8.96 -7.60
N SER A 25 1.28 -8.71 -8.84
CA SER A 25 0.69 -9.28 -10.06
C SER A 25 0.87 -10.80 -10.16
N TRP A 26 1.93 -11.33 -9.57
CA TRP A 26 2.25 -12.76 -9.47
C TRP A 26 1.46 -13.49 -8.39
N LEU A 27 0.85 -12.76 -7.44
CA LEU A 27 0.03 -13.36 -6.37
C LEU A 27 -1.35 -13.77 -6.90
N PRO A 28 -1.96 -14.85 -6.40
CA PRO A 28 -3.26 -15.33 -6.85
C PRO A 28 -4.44 -14.49 -6.31
N LEU A 29 -4.38 -13.17 -6.46
CA LEU A 29 -5.44 -12.24 -6.04
C LEU A 29 -6.61 -12.20 -7.03
N SER A 30 -7.80 -11.95 -6.52
CA SER A 30 -9.01 -11.77 -7.30
C SER A 30 -8.91 -10.55 -8.24
N ILE A 31 -9.71 -10.57 -9.31
CA ILE A 31 -9.81 -9.45 -10.26
C ILE A 31 -10.27 -8.17 -9.53
N GLY A 32 -11.10 -8.30 -8.49
CA GLY A 32 -11.60 -7.18 -7.70
C GLY A 32 -10.47 -6.47 -6.94
N VAL A 33 -9.69 -7.22 -6.17
CA VAL A 33 -8.54 -6.68 -5.41
C VAL A 33 -7.50 -6.10 -6.36
N ARG A 34 -7.20 -6.77 -7.48
CA ARG A 34 -6.28 -6.25 -8.50
C ARG A 34 -6.73 -4.92 -9.09
N ARG A 35 -8.02 -4.74 -9.37
CA ARG A 35 -8.55 -3.45 -9.87
C ARG A 35 -8.41 -2.34 -8.83
N ARG A 36 -8.71 -2.66 -7.56
CA ARG A 36 -8.61 -1.67 -6.47
C ARG A 36 -7.16 -1.26 -6.22
N LEU A 37 -6.22 -2.22 -6.22
CA LEU A 37 -4.78 -1.95 -6.16
C LEU A 37 -4.34 -1.02 -7.30
N LYS A 38 -4.79 -1.30 -8.53
CA LYS A 38 -4.49 -0.44 -9.69
C LYS A 38 -5.01 0.98 -9.50
N ALA A 39 -6.27 1.13 -9.08
CA ALA A 39 -6.88 2.44 -8.88
C ALA A 39 -6.19 3.22 -7.75
N TRP A 40 -5.87 2.54 -6.65
CA TRP A 40 -5.12 3.11 -5.54
C TRP A 40 -3.72 3.59 -5.96
N ASN A 41 -3.00 2.81 -6.78
CA ASN A 41 -1.71 3.24 -7.32
C ASN A 41 -1.84 4.41 -8.30
N GLN A 42 -2.91 4.45 -9.10
CA GLN A 42 -3.15 5.53 -10.04
C GLN A 42 -3.37 6.87 -9.32
N ILE A 43 -4.04 6.88 -8.17
CA ILE A 43 -4.18 8.10 -7.34
C ILE A 43 -2.80 8.58 -6.88
N TRP A 44 -1.92 7.67 -6.47
CA TRP A 44 -0.55 8.01 -6.11
C TRP A 44 0.22 8.63 -7.29
N GLU A 45 0.16 8.02 -8.47
CA GLU A 45 0.85 8.50 -9.67
C GLU A 45 0.30 9.83 -10.20
N GLU A 46 -1.02 10.03 -10.19
CA GLU A 46 -1.66 11.19 -10.82
C GLU A 46 -1.84 12.39 -9.89
N VAL A 47 -2.15 12.16 -8.60
CA VAL A 47 -2.51 13.23 -7.67
C VAL A 47 -1.32 13.71 -6.87
N LEU A 48 -0.53 12.78 -6.34
CA LEU A 48 0.67 13.17 -5.61
C LEU A 48 1.79 13.60 -6.56
N ASP A 49 1.77 13.07 -7.80
CA ASP A 49 2.78 13.24 -8.87
C ASP A 49 4.16 13.67 -8.34
N PRO A 50 4.81 12.83 -7.52
CA PRO A 50 5.85 13.33 -6.61
C PRO A 50 7.21 13.57 -7.29
N VAL A 51 7.20 13.92 -8.59
CA VAL A 51 8.37 14.20 -9.44
C VAL A 51 9.29 15.28 -8.83
N THR A 52 8.76 16.14 -7.96
CA THR A 52 9.55 17.17 -7.25
C THR A 52 9.36 17.19 -5.73
N GLU A 53 8.19 16.87 -5.18
CA GLU A 53 7.92 16.84 -3.73
C GLU A 53 6.83 15.80 -3.40
N ILE A 54 7.03 15.00 -2.34
CA ILE A 54 6.03 14.05 -1.84
C ILE A 54 5.10 14.78 -0.87
N ARG A 55 4.14 15.53 -1.41
CA ARG A 55 3.18 16.29 -0.61
C ARG A 55 1.80 16.30 -1.24
N TRP A 56 0.80 15.82 -0.49
CA TRP A 56 -0.59 15.80 -0.98
C TRP A 56 -1.08 17.22 -1.26
N PRO A 57 -1.62 17.50 -2.47
CA PRO A 57 -2.19 18.81 -2.77
C PRO A 57 -3.44 19.09 -1.93
N ASP A 58 -4.16 18.03 -1.57
CA ASP A 58 -5.28 18.03 -0.65
C ASP A 58 -5.05 16.96 0.44
N PRO A 59 -4.92 17.35 1.73
CA PRO A 59 -4.69 16.39 2.80
C PRO A 59 -5.87 15.42 3.01
N ASP A 60 -7.10 15.78 2.64
CA ASP A 60 -8.23 14.85 2.72
C ASP A 60 -8.09 13.71 1.71
N VAL A 61 -7.53 13.99 0.52
CA VAL A 61 -7.20 12.96 -0.47
C VAL A 61 -6.11 12.03 0.06
N GLY A 62 -5.08 12.58 0.71
CA GLY A 62 -4.04 11.77 1.35
C GLY A 62 -4.59 10.84 2.43
N ARG A 63 -5.42 11.36 3.34
CA ARG A 63 -6.10 10.55 4.37
C ARG A 63 -6.96 9.44 3.77
N GLN A 64 -7.75 9.76 2.74
CA GLN A 64 -8.57 8.77 2.05
C GLN A 64 -7.70 7.68 1.41
N TRP A 65 -6.61 8.07 0.75
CA TRP A 65 -5.69 7.15 0.11
C TRP A 65 -5.00 6.19 1.11
N ILE A 66 -4.63 6.68 2.30
CA ILE A 66 -4.12 5.85 3.41
C ILE A 66 -5.18 4.85 3.89
N ALA A 67 -6.42 5.32 4.10
CA ALA A 67 -7.52 4.47 4.55
C ALA A 67 -7.84 3.37 3.52
N GLU A 68 -7.80 3.70 2.23
CA GLU A 68 -7.97 2.75 1.13
C GLU A 68 -6.82 1.73 1.06
N GLY A 69 -5.57 2.17 1.25
CA GLY A 69 -4.41 1.29 1.34
C GLY A 69 -4.55 0.29 2.50
N ALA A 70 -4.97 0.76 3.68
CA ALA A 70 -5.19 -0.09 4.84
C ALA A 70 -6.32 -1.11 4.61
N ALA A 71 -7.38 -0.73 3.88
CA ALA A 71 -8.42 -1.66 3.47
C ALA A 71 -7.88 -2.72 2.49
N LEU A 72 -7.06 -2.32 1.52
CA LEU A 72 -6.40 -3.24 0.58
C LEU A 72 -5.51 -4.26 1.30
N VAL A 73 -4.73 -3.84 2.29
CA VAL A 73 -3.90 -4.76 3.10
C VAL A 73 -4.75 -5.86 3.74
N ARG A 74 -5.92 -5.49 4.30
CA ARG A 74 -6.86 -6.47 4.88
C ARG A 74 -7.44 -7.40 3.82
N ASP A 75 -7.92 -6.86 2.71
CA ASP A 75 -8.51 -7.66 1.63
C ASP A 75 -7.50 -8.65 1.04
N ILE A 76 -6.24 -8.22 0.85
CA ILE A 76 -5.15 -9.08 0.36
C ILE A 76 -4.79 -10.14 1.41
N GLN A 77 -4.74 -9.78 2.70
CA GLN A 77 -4.48 -10.72 3.79
C GLN A 77 -5.57 -11.81 3.87
N ASP A 78 -6.83 -11.43 3.67
CA ASP A 78 -7.97 -12.35 3.68
C ASP A 78 -7.93 -13.30 2.46
N GLU A 79 -7.55 -12.81 1.28
CA GLU A 79 -7.43 -13.65 0.07
C GLU A 79 -6.23 -14.60 0.11
N LEU A 80 -5.08 -14.16 0.63
CA LEU A 80 -3.86 -14.97 0.69
C LEU A 80 -3.84 -15.93 1.89
N GLY A 81 -4.59 -15.60 2.95
CA GLY A 81 -4.66 -16.38 4.17
C GLY A 81 -3.38 -16.33 5.02
N PRO A 82 -3.32 -17.13 6.10
CA PRO A 82 -2.31 -17.00 7.14
C PRO A 82 -0.90 -17.43 6.74
N SER A 83 -0.72 -18.05 5.57
CA SER A 83 0.60 -18.39 5.03
C SER A 83 1.38 -17.16 4.54
N TYR A 84 0.70 -16.02 4.40
CA TYR A 84 1.28 -14.75 4.03
C TYR A 84 1.09 -13.75 5.15
N ARG A 85 2.06 -12.86 5.30
CA ARG A 85 1.96 -11.69 6.16
C ARG A 85 1.94 -10.45 5.30
N VAL A 86 0.77 -9.80 5.22
CA VAL A 86 0.57 -8.61 4.40
C VAL A 86 0.71 -7.37 5.28
N ARG A 87 1.49 -6.39 4.82
CA ARG A 87 1.64 -5.09 5.48
C ARG A 87 1.65 -3.95 4.46
N GLY A 88 1.27 -2.75 4.89
CA GLY A 88 1.43 -1.53 4.12
C GLY A 88 2.70 -0.78 4.52
N GLU A 89 3.43 -0.21 3.56
CA GLU A 89 4.49 0.79 3.83
C GLU A 89 4.13 2.13 3.18
N PHE A 90 2.85 2.49 3.25
CA PHE A 90 2.32 3.76 2.72
C PHE A 90 2.00 4.78 3.82
N GLU A 91 2.01 4.38 5.10
CA GLU A 91 1.75 5.26 6.25
C GLU A 91 2.77 6.41 6.35
N ALA A 92 3.98 6.22 5.81
CA ALA A 92 4.99 7.28 5.72
C ALA A 92 4.53 8.48 4.87
N TYR A 93 3.48 8.33 4.07
CA TYR A 93 2.91 9.37 3.22
C TYR A 93 1.65 10.00 3.81
N ASP A 94 1.28 9.65 5.04
CA ASP A 94 0.15 10.28 5.72
C ASP A 94 0.40 11.80 5.84
N PRO A 95 -0.52 12.66 5.36
CA PRO A 95 -0.38 14.11 5.48
C PRO A 95 -0.28 14.57 6.95
N ASP A 96 -0.88 13.85 7.89
CA ASP A 96 -0.87 14.21 9.31
C ASP A 96 0.45 13.81 9.99
N ALA A 97 1.14 12.76 9.50
CA ALA A 97 2.47 12.37 9.99
C ALA A 97 3.57 13.39 9.63
N GLN A 98 3.37 14.17 8.56
CA GLN A 98 4.30 15.22 8.13
C GLN A 98 4.17 16.52 8.94
N THR A 99 3.08 16.67 9.70
CA THR A 99 2.80 17.91 10.46
C THR A 99 3.43 17.89 11.86
N ASP A 100 3.94 16.75 12.34
CA ASP A 100 4.50 16.58 13.69
C ASP A 100 5.96 17.04 13.86
N VAL A 101 6.59 17.62 12.82
CA VAL A 101 7.89 18.30 12.93
C VAL A 101 7.72 19.76 13.38
N GLY A 102 7.20 19.96 14.59
CA GLY A 102 7.00 21.30 15.14
C GLY A 102 6.53 21.32 16.58
N SER A 103 7.44 21.08 17.53
CA SER A 103 7.32 21.52 18.93
C SER A 103 8.70 21.86 19.49
#